data_AF-A0A5K1AUR9-F1
#
_entry.id   AF-A0A5K1AUR9-F1
#
_cell.length_a   1.000
_cell.length_b   1.000
_cell.length_c   1.000
_cell.angle_alpha   90.00
_cell.angle_beta   90.00
_cell.angle_gamma   90.00
#
_symmetry.space_group_name_H-M   'P 1'
#
loop_
_entity.id
_entity.type
_entity.pdbx_description
1 polymer ?
#
loop_
_entity_poly.entity_id
_entity_poly.type
_entity_poly.pdbx_seq_one_letter_code
_entity_poly.pdbx_strand_id
1 'polypeptide(L)' 'MTSLTKSMCWDLVVIKKDKLNGVGAAIYRKPTTNECYDKRKHNSPALCDVKDDPNAA' A
#
# COMPACT_ATOMS: atom_id res chain seq x y z
N MET A 1 9.98 -1.19 -5.02
CA MET A 1 8.68 -1.33 -4.32
C MET A 1 8.78 -1.20 -2.80
N THR A 2 9.83 -1.67 -2.14
CA THR A 2 9.95 -1.65 -0.66
C THR A 2 9.88 -0.27 -0.02
N SER A 3 10.47 0.76 -0.62
CA SER A 3 10.45 2.13 -0.05
C SER A 3 9.04 2.72 -0.06
N LEU A 4 8.32 2.56 -1.17
CA LEU A 4 6.96 3.06 -1.35
C LEU A 4 5.96 2.35 -0.43
N THR A 5 5.97 1.01 -0.41
CA THR A 5 5.02 0.28 0.45
C THR A 5 5.26 0.57 1.92
N LYS A 6 6.52 0.77 2.34
CA LYS A 6 6.86 1.23 3.70
C LYS A 6 6.37 2.64 3.98
N SER A 7 6.54 3.59 3.05
CA SER A 7 6.03 4.95 3.25
C SER A 7 4.51 5.03 3.26
N MET A 8 3.83 4.01 2.71
CA MET A 8 2.39 3.81 2.80
C MET A 8 1.96 2.94 4.00
N CYS A 9 2.86 2.58 4.91
CA CYS A 9 2.54 1.67 6.04
C CYS A 9 1.90 0.35 5.62
N TRP A 10 2.22 -0.15 4.43
CA TRP A 10 1.71 -1.44 3.97
C TRP A 10 2.63 -2.56 4.43
N ASP A 11 2.02 -3.57 5.03
CA ASP A 11 2.73 -4.75 5.48
C ASP A 11 2.83 -5.78 4.36
N LEU A 12 4.03 -6.30 4.13
CA LEU A 12 4.21 -7.43 3.23
C LEU A 12 3.66 -8.69 3.88
N VAL A 13 2.58 -9.24 3.32
CA VAL A 13 1.97 -10.47 3.81
C VAL A 13 2.69 -11.68 3.22
N VAL A 14 2.82 -11.71 1.89
CA VAL A 14 3.44 -12.85 1.22
C VAL A 14 3.94 -12.47 -0.17
N ILE A 15 5.00 -13.12 -0.60
CA ILE A 15 5.44 -13.16 -1.99
C ILE A 15 5.32 -14.61 -2.46
N LYS A 16 4.50 -14.85 -3.48
CA LYS A 16 4.36 -16.17 -4.12
C LYS A 16 4.84 -16.09 -5.55
N LYS A 17 5.57 -17.12 -5.98
CA LYS A 17 6.01 -17.29 -7.36
C LYS A 17 5.48 -18.61 -7.85
N ASP A 18 4.68 -18.55 -8.90
CA ASP A 18 4.25 -19.73 -9.64
C ASP A 18 5.40 -20.16 -10.56
N LYS A 19 5.90 -21.38 -10.35
CA LYS A 19 7.07 -21.88 -11.07
C LYS A 19 6.73 -22.36 -12.49
N LEU A 20 5.47 -22.73 -12.73
CA LEU A 20 5.02 -23.30 -14.01
C LEU A 20 4.77 -22.20 -15.05
N ASN A 21 4.10 -21.13 -14.64
CA ASN A 21 3.75 -20.01 -15.51
C ASN A 21 4.74 -18.83 -15.38
N GLY A 22 5.68 -18.88 -14.43
CA GLY A 22 6.68 -17.83 -14.20
C GLY A 22 6.12 -16.56 -13.58
N VAL A 23 4.88 -16.58 -13.07
CA VAL A 23 4.19 -15.40 -12.52
C VAL A 23 4.52 -15.21 -11.04
N GLY A 24 4.87 -13.99 -10.64
CA GLY A 24 5.09 -13.61 -9.24
C GLY A 24 4.04 -12.62 -8.75
N ALA A 25 3.48 -12.87 -7.57
CA ALA A 25 2.56 -11.96 -6.88
C ALA A 25 3.09 -11.61 -5.49
N ALA A 26 2.96 -10.34 -5.12
CA ALA A 26 3.23 -9.86 -3.76
C ALA A 26 1.94 -9.27 -3.19
N ILE A 27 1.52 -9.77 -2.04
CA ILE A 27 0.32 -9.34 -1.34
C ILE A 27 0.75 -8.42 -0.21
N TYR A 28 0.23 -7.19 -0.23
CA TYR A 28 0.44 -6.19 0.80
C TYR A 28 -0.87 -5.91 1.52
N ARG A 29 -0.80 -5.67 2.83
CA ARG A 29 -1.95 -5.32 3.65
C ARG A 29 -1.93 -3.83 3.98
N LYS A 30 -3.02 -3.14 3.65
CA LYS A 30 -3.30 -1.76 4.07
C LYS A 30 -3.50 -1.71 5.59
N PRO A 31 -3.04 -0.66 6.30
CA PRO A 31 -3.41 -0.45 7.70
C PRO A 31 -4.93 -0.29 7.84
N THR A 32 -5.47 -0.70 8.99
CA THR A 32 -6.92 -0.60 9.28
C THR A 32 -7.37 0.82 9.56
N THR A 33 -6.45 1.72 9.92
CA THR A 33 -6.70 3.14 10.16
C THR A 33 -5.84 4.00 9.23
N ASN A 34 -6.30 5.21 8.93
CA ASN A 34 -5.57 6.16 8.08
C ASN A 34 -4.50 6.96 8.82
N GLU A 35 -4.32 6.77 10.13
CA GLU A 35 -3.41 7.58 10.97
C GLU A 35 -1.97 7.66 10.43
N CYS A 36 -1.48 6.60 9.80
CA CYS A 36 -0.15 6.63 9.19
C CYS A 36 -0.11 7.59 7.99
N TYR A 37 -1.16 7.64 7.17
CA TYR A 37 -1.22 8.49 6.00
C TYR A 37 -1.20 9.97 6.38
N ASP A 38 -1.91 10.34 7.45
CA ASP A 38 -1.95 11.70 7.98
C ASP A 38 -0.59 12.17 8.52
N LYS A 39 0.24 11.23 8.99
CA LYS A 39 1.57 11.49 9.56
C LYS A 39 2.69 11.49 8.51
N ARG A 40 2.38 11.37 7.21
CA ARG A 40 3.39 11.31 6.15
C ARG A 40 4.12 12.64 6.01
N LYS A 41 5.44 12.63 6.22
CA LYS A 41 6.32 13.81 6.03
C LYS A 41 6.34 14.33 4.59
N HIS A 42 6.20 13.43 3.62
CA HIS A 42 6.18 13.76 2.21
C HIS A 42 4.90 13.22 1.60
N ASN A 43 4.12 14.10 0.97
CA ASN A 43 2.89 13.75 0.26
C ASN A 43 3.18 13.15 -1.13
N SER A 44 4.14 12.22 -1.20
CA SER A 44 4.55 11.55 -2.43
C SER A 44 4.55 10.03 -2.22
N PRO A 45 3.70 9.27 -2.96
CA PRO A 45 2.67 9.74 -3.88
C PRO A 45 1.55 10.50 -3.16
N ALA A 46 0.89 11.41 -3.88
CA ALA A 46 -0.28 12.10 -3.38
C ALA A 46 -1.39 11.08 -3.06
N LEU A 47 -2.10 11.32 -1.95
CA LEU A 47 -3.34 10.60 -1.65
C LEU A 47 -4.46 11.12 -2.56
N CYS A 48 -5.46 10.28 -2.82
CA CYS A 48 -6.67 10.70 -3.53
C CYS A 48 -7.40 11.79 -2.73
N ASP A 49 -8.05 12.72 -3.43
CA ASP A 49 -8.95 13.67 -2.79
C ASP A 49 -10.07 12.93 -2.05
N VAL A 50 -10.60 13.51 -0.98
CA VAL A 50 -11.69 12.92 -0.17
C VAL A 50 -12.92 12.60 -1.04
N LYS A 51 -13.14 13.37 -2.11
CA LYS A 51 -14.24 13.14 -3.07
C LYS A 51 -14.06 11.87 -3.91
N ASP A 52 -12.82 11.44 -4.10
CA ASP A 52 -12.41 10.30 -4.89
C ASP A 52 -11.86 9.16 -4.02
N ASP A 53 -11.90 9.28 -2.68
CA ASP A 53 -11.45 8.25 -1.76
C ASP A 53 -12.62 7.31 -1.41
N PRO A 54 -12.63 6.07 -1.93
CA PRO A 54 -13.64 5.08 -1.55
C PRO A 54 -13.55 4.63 -0.07
N ASN A 55 -12.53 5.09 0.67
CA ASN A 55 -12.37 4.88 2.11
C ASN A 55 -12.60 6.17 2.94
N ALA A 56 -13.04 7.27 2.33
CA ALA A 56 -13.49 8.44 3.06
C ALA A 56 -14.83 8.11 3.76
N ALA A 57 -14.72 7.62 4.99
CA ALA A 57 -15.83 7.49 5.93
C ALA A 57 -16.17 8.84 6.55
#